data_AF-A0AAW0E619-F1
#
_entry.id   AF-A0AAW0E619-F1
#
_cell.length_a   1.000
_cell.length_b   1.000
_cell.length_c   1.000
_cell.angle_alpha   90.00
_cell.angle_beta   90.00
_cell.angle_gamma   90.00
#
_symmetry.space_group_name_H-M   'P 1'
#
loop_
_entity.id
_entity.type
_entity.pdbx_description
1 polymer ?
#
loop_
_entity_poly.entity_id
_entity_poly.type
_entity_poly.pdbx_seq_one_letter_code
_entity_poly.pdbx_strand_id
1 'polypeptide(L)'
;MYSPVGMHSKSISFTHFHLLPSPTVMTSTPAPMSLPPLSVDGLLHAHAASQDPKLAALKQAHTERIGLKTKNEQLWKLIEKQRAGYNQLIQELERMRSERDAYKTKVVASMQPGSVSDRKADNGAALAVATATTAHSNMESPMTPRPRHT
;
A
#
# COMPACT_ATOMS: atom_id res chain seq x y z
N MET A 1 40.72 39.65 35.67
CA MET A 1 39.24 39.62 35.60
C MET A 1 38.86 38.83 34.36
N TYR A 2 38.31 37.62 34.50
CA TYR A 2 37.93 36.74 33.39
C TYR A 2 36.40 36.70 33.26
N SER A 3 35.88 37.02 32.07
CA SER A 3 34.46 36.88 31.72
C SER A 3 34.14 35.44 31.28
N PRO A 4 32.96 34.90 31.60
CA PRO A 4 32.54 33.59 31.14
C PRO A 4 31.90 33.65 29.75
N VAL A 5 32.25 32.65 28.91
CA VAL A 5 31.71 32.44 27.56
C VAL A 5 30.33 31.77 27.69
N GLY A 6 29.29 32.46 27.21
CA GLY A 6 27.91 31.96 27.23
C GLY A 6 27.70 30.78 26.28
N MET A 7 27.46 29.60 26.85
CA MET A 7 26.97 28.45 26.09
C MET A 7 25.49 28.66 25.73
N HIS A 8 25.24 28.96 24.46
CA HIS A 8 23.89 29.03 23.92
C HIS A 8 23.42 27.62 23.55
N SER A 9 22.73 26.96 24.47
CA SER A 9 21.94 25.76 24.17
C SER A 9 20.79 26.13 23.23
N LYS A 10 20.92 25.79 21.94
CA LYS A 10 19.80 25.84 21.01
C LYS A 10 18.84 24.72 21.38
N SER A 11 17.84 25.05 22.19
CA SER A 11 16.66 24.22 22.41
C SER A 11 15.93 24.08 21.08
N ILE A 12 16.01 22.89 20.49
CA ILE A 12 15.18 22.54 19.33
C ILE A 12 13.82 22.13 19.89
N SER A 13 12.90 23.10 19.92
CA SER A 13 11.49 22.84 20.25
C SER A 13 10.88 21.89 19.23
N PHE A 14 10.61 20.66 19.67
CA PHE A 14 9.90 19.65 18.90
C PHE A 14 8.39 19.86 19.09
N THR A 15 7.83 20.88 18.43
CA THR A 15 6.38 21.15 18.47
C THR A 15 5.82 21.26 17.06
N HIS A 16 5.47 20.12 16.46
CA HIS A 16 4.33 20.03 15.55
C HIS A 16 3.96 18.57 15.24
N PHE A 17 3.37 17.88 16.21
CA PHE A 17 2.40 16.84 15.88
C PHE A 17 1.10 17.57 15.52
N HIS A 18 0.88 17.84 14.24
CA HIS A 18 -0.48 18.09 13.78
C HIS A 18 -1.28 16.83 14.10
N LEU A 19 -2.28 16.97 14.96
CA LEU A 19 -3.32 15.97 15.16
C LEU A 19 -3.97 15.72 13.80
N LEU A 20 -3.57 14.64 13.14
CA LEU A 20 -4.32 14.12 12.01
C LEU A 20 -5.72 13.74 12.52
N PRO A 21 -6.80 14.14 11.82
CA PRO A 21 -8.10 13.59 12.11
C PRO A 21 -8.00 12.07 11.96
N SER A 22 -8.31 11.36 13.05
CA SER A 22 -8.42 9.92 13.08
C SER A 22 -9.25 9.47 11.87
N PRO A 23 -8.73 8.61 10.97
CA PRO A 23 -9.60 8.00 9.99
C PRO A 23 -10.53 7.09 10.78
N THR A 24 -11.77 7.54 10.99
CA THR A 24 -12.86 6.66 11.40
C THR A 24 -13.00 5.63 10.30
N VAL A 25 -12.31 4.51 10.44
CA VAL A 25 -12.51 3.33 9.62
C VAL A 25 -13.89 2.83 10.01
N MET A 26 -14.91 3.32 9.32
CA MET A 26 -16.23 2.71 9.36
C MET A 26 -16.11 1.36 8.64
N THR A 27 -15.66 0.35 9.36
CA THR A 27 -15.86 -1.06 9.01
C THR A 27 -17.34 -1.40 9.19
N SER A 28 -18.20 -0.84 8.35
CA SER A 28 -19.43 -1.52 8.00
C SER A 28 -19.02 -2.59 6.99
N THR A 29 -18.74 -3.80 7.46
CA THR A 29 -18.63 -4.97 6.57
C THR A 29 -19.99 -5.11 5.89
N PRO A 30 -20.13 -4.81 4.58
CA PRO A 30 -21.40 -5.06 3.92
C PRO A 30 -21.58 -6.57 3.90
N ALA A 31 -22.71 -7.05 4.45
CA ALA A 31 -23.11 -8.45 4.29
C ALA A 31 -23.05 -8.82 2.80
N PRO A 32 -22.64 -10.05 2.43
CA PRO A 32 -22.61 -10.48 1.04
C PRO A 32 -24.04 -10.49 0.51
N MET A 33 -24.47 -9.37 -0.09
CA MET A 33 -25.71 -9.33 -0.84
C MET A 33 -25.45 -10.05 -2.17
N SER A 34 -25.68 -11.36 -2.21
CA SER A 34 -25.83 -12.06 -3.48
C SER A 34 -27.14 -11.61 -4.10
N LEU A 35 -27.12 -10.45 -4.77
CA LEU A 35 -28.22 -10.07 -5.63
C LEU A 35 -28.30 -11.12 -6.75
N PRO A 36 -29.50 -11.67 -7.01
CA PRO A 36 -29.67 -12.60 -8.12
C PRO A 36 -29.23 -11.91 -9.42
N PRO A 37 -28.60 -12.66 -10.34
CA PRO A 37 -28.14 -12.10 -11.61
C PRO A 37 -29.33 -11.50 -12.38
N LEU A 38 -29.09 -10.32 -12.96
CA LEU A 38 -30.11 -9.60 -13.70
C LEU A 38 -30.50 -10.39 -14.95
N SER A 39 -31.74 -10.88 -15.00
CA SER A 39 -32.29 -11.61 -16.14
C SER A 39 -33.34 -10.77 -16.86
N VAL A 40 -33.35 -10.86 -18.19
CA VAL A 40 -34.32 -10.17 -19.06
C VAL A 40 -35.75 -10.62 -18.74
N ASP A 41 -35.96 -11.92 -18.55
CA ASP A 41 -37.29 -12.46 -18.22
C ASP A 41 -37.78 -11.95 -16.86
N GLY A 42 -36.87 -11.82 -15.89
CA GLY A 42 -37.17 -11.24 -14.58
C GLY A 42 -37.60 -9.79 -14.66
N LEU A 43 -36.92 -8.98 -15.49
CA LEU A 43 -37.28 -7.57 -15.70
C LEU A 43 -38.61 -7.42 -16.44
N LEU A 44 -38.85 -8.21 -17.48
CA LEU A 44 -40.12 -8.17 -18.22
C LEU A 44 -41.29 -8.59 -17.33
N HIS A 45 -41.10 -9.63 -16.50
CA HIS A 45 -42.10 -10.07 -15.54
C HIS A 45 -42.38 -9.00 -14.48
N ALA A 46 -41.33 -8.37 -13.94
CA ALA A 46 -41.46 -7.28 -12.96
C ALA A 46 -42.25 -6.08 -13.49
N HIS A 47 -42.20 -5.82 -14.81
CA HIS A 47 -42.89 -4.71 -15.47
C HIS A 47 -44.15 -5.14 -16.25
N ALA A 48 -44.66 -6.36 -16.06
CA ALA A 48 -45.78 -6.88 -16.85
C ALA A 48 -47.07 -6.04 -16.77
N ALA A 49 -47.29 -5.34 -15.65
CA ALA A 49 -48.44 -4.46 -15.43
C ALA A 49 -48.25 -3.02 -15.96
N SER A 50 -47.08 -2.71 -16.52
CA SER A 50 -46.78 -1.38 -17.07
C SER A 50 -47.53 -1.14 -18.37
N GLN A 51 -47.82 0.13 -18.70
CA GLN A 51 -48.40 0.49 -20.00
C GLN A 51 -47.51 0.06 -21.18
N ASP A 52 -46.18 0.11 -21.00
CA ASP A 52 -45.19 -0.45 -21.91
C ASP A 52 -44.13 -1.24 -21.10
N PRO A 53 -44.33 -2.56 -20.92
CA PRO A 53 -43.43 -3.40 -20.13
C PRO A 53 -41.99 -3.43 -20.66
N LYS A 54 -41.81 -3.36 -21.99
CA LYS A 54 -40.48 -3.46 -22.62
C LYS A 54 -39.68 -2.19 -22.38
N LEU A 55 -40.31 -1.02 -22.55
CA LEU A 55 -39.65 0.25 -22.29
C LEU A 55 -39.32 0.42 -20.80
N ALA A 56 -40.23 0.00 -19.91
CA ALA A 56 -40.00 0.05 -18.46
C ALA A 56 -38.82 -0.86 -18.03
N ALA A 57 -38.78 -2.10 -18.53
CA ALA A 57 -37.67 -3.03 -18.29
C ALA A 57 -36.33 -2.48 -18.79
N LEU A 58 -36.30 -1.86 -19.98
CA LEU A 58 -35.09 -1.24 -20.53
C LEU A 58 -34.58 -0.08 -19.67
N LYS A 59 -35.49 0.80 -19.21
CA LYS A 59 -35.14 1.92 -18.33
C LYS A 59 -34.54 1.43 -17.01
N GLN A 60 -35.11 0.38 -16.42
CA GLN A 60 -34.55 -0.22 -15.20
C GLN A 60 -33.15 -0.78 -15.46
N ALA A 61 -32.98 -1.62 -16.49
CA ALA A 61 -31.69 -2.22 -16.83
C ALA A 61 -30.62 -1.14 -17.10
N HIS A 62 -31.01 -0.05 -17.77
CA HIS A 62 -30.12 1.08 -18.04
C HIS A 62 -29.67 1.78 -16.74
N THR A 63 -30.61 2.04 -15.84
CA THR A 63 -30.34 2.68 -14.54
C THR A 63 -29.40 1.83 -13.69
N GLU A 64 -29.65 0.52 -13.62
CA GLU A 64 -28.81 -0.41 -12.87
C GLU A 64 -27.40 -0.52 -13.45
N ARG A 65 -27.28 -0.57 -14.79
CA ARG A 65 -25.96 -0.54 -15.45
C ARG A 65 -25.18 0.71 -15.07
N ILE A 66 -25.81 1.88 -15.08
CA ILE A 66 -25.16 3.13 -14.66
C ILE A 66 -24.72 3.03 -13.20
N GLY A 67 -25.61 2.56 -12.31
CA GLY A 67 -25.28 2.39 -10.89
C GLY A 67 -24.10 1.44 -10.66
N LEU A 68 -24.04 0.32 -11.37
CA LEU A 68 -22.92 -0.63 -11.30
C LEU A 68 -21.62 -0.02 -11.83
N LYS A 69 -21.69 0.74 -12.94
CA LYS A 69 -20.53 1.44 -13.49
C LYS A 69 -19.96 2.45 -12.48
N THR A 70 -20.80 3.28 -11.88
CA THR A 70 -20.36 4.25 -10.86
C THR A 70 -19.73 3.56 -9.65
N LYS A 71 -20.32 2.46 -9.16
CA LYS A 71 -19.73 1.65 -8.07
C LYS A 71 -18.37 1.08 -8.47
N ASN A 72 -18.24 0.57 -9.68
CA ASN A 72 -16.98 0.03 -10.19
C ASN A 72 -15.89 1.09 -10.27
N GLU A 73 -16.21 2.29 -10.78
CA GLU A 73 -15.29 3.44 -10.81
C GLU A 73 -14.84 3.85 -9.40
N GLN A 74 -15.75 3.84 -8.42
CA GLN A 74 -15.43 4.14 -7.02
C GLN A 74 -14.51 3.08 -6.40
N LEU A 75 -14.79 1.80 -6.61
CA LEU A 75 -13.93 0.71 -6.15
C LEU A 75 -12.53 0.83 -6.75
N TRP A 76 -12.45 1.16 -8.03
CA TRP A 76 -11.16 1.35 -8.69
C TRP A 76 -10.36 2.51 -8.10
N LYS A 77 -11.01 3.66 -7.88
CA LYS A 77 -10.41 4.81 -7.17
C LYS A 77 -9.93 4.43 -5.77
N LEU A 78 -10.69 3.62 -5.04
CA LEU A 78 -10.32 3.17 -3.71
C LEU A 78 -9.10 2.25 -3.73
N ILE A 79 -9.05 1.29 -4.65
CA ILE A 79 -7.89 0.41 -4.86
C ILE A 79 -6.65 1.24 -5.18
N GLU A 80 -6.79 2.23 -6.06
CA GLU A 80 -5.66 3.08 -6.46
C GLU A 80 -5.14 3.91 -5.27
N LYS A 81 -6.04 4.48 -4.48
CA LYS A 81 -5.69 5.18 -3.24
C LYS A 81 -4.97 4.26 -2.25
N GLN A 82 -5.43 3.02 -2.09
CA GLN A 82 -4.80 2.04 -1.21
C GLN A 82 -3.40 1.67 -1.69
N ARG A 83 -3.20 1.48 -3.00
CA ARG A 83 -1.87 1.24 -3.60
C ARG A 83 -0.90 2.38 -3.31
N ALA A 84 -1.34 3.62 -3.49
CA ALA A 84 -0.51 4.80 -3.19
C ALA A 84 -0.14 4.87 -1.70
N GLY A 85 -1.10 4.65 -0.79
CA GLY A 85 -0.84 4.65 0.66
C GLY A 85 0.10 3.52 1.11
N TYR A 86 -0.05 2.31 0.54
CA TYR A 86 0.86 1.20 0.80
C TYR A 86 2.30 1.53 0.41
N ASN A 87 2.51 2.13 -0.76
CA ASN A 87 3.83 2.55 -1.21
C ASN A 87 4.46 3.62 -0.31
N GLN A 88 3.66 4.56 0.19
CA GLN A 88 4.13 5.56 1.16
C GLN A 88 4.59 4.91 2.47
N LEU A 89 3.81 3.97 3.01
CA LEU A 89 4.19 3.24 4.24
C LEU A 89 5.49 2.45 4.08
N ILE A 90 5.73 1.84 2.92
CA ILE A 90 7.00 1.17 2.64
C ILE A 90 8.16 2.16 2.71
N GLN A 91 8.04 3.33 2.08
CA GLN A 91 9.08 4.35 2.08
C GLN A 91 9.35 4.87 3.49
N GLU A 92 8.31 5.09 4.30
CA GLU A 92 8.48 5.50 5.69
C GLU A 92 9.16 4.43 6.54
N LEU A 93 8.83 3.15 6.34
CA LEU A 93 9.51 2.03 7.01
C LEU A 93 10.99 1.98 6.65
N GLU A 94 11.35 2.19 5.38
CA GLU A 94 12.74 2.26 4.94
C GLU A 94 13.49 3.44 5.57
N ARG A 95 12.85 4.62 5.64
CA ARG A 95 13.39 5.79 6.35
C ARG A 95 13.61 5.51 7.83
N MET A 96 12.64 4.94 8.53
CA MET A 96 12.79 4.62 9.96
C MET A 96 13.89 3.58 10.21
N ARG A 97 14.06 2.62 9.30
CA ARG A 97 15.17 1.65 9.37
C ARG A 97 16.51 2.35 9.22
N SER A 98 16.69 3.23 8.23
CA SER A 98 17.95 3.94 8.02
C SER A 98 18.28 4.91 9.17
N GLU A 99 17.28 5.59 9.72
CA GLU A 99 17.44 6.44 10.92
C GLU A 99 17.90 5.62 12.12
N ARG A 100 17.22 4.50 12.42
CA ARG A 100 17.59 3.59 13.50
C ARG A 100 19.02 3.08 13.31
N ASP A 101 19.41 2.72 12.10
CA ASP A 101 20.74 2.18 11.82
C ASP A 101 21.83 3.26 11.97
N ALA A 102 21.52 4.52 11.62
CA ALA A 102 22.38 5.67 11.90
C ALA A 102 22.53 5.92 13.42
N TYR A 103 21.45 5.81 14.20
CA TYR A 103 21.52 5.93 15.66
C TYR A 103 22.33 4.80 16.28
N LYS A 104 22.11 3.55 15.86
CA LYS A 104 22.92 2.40 16.30
C LYS A 104 24.40 2.64 16.06
N THR A 105 24.77 3.12 14.87
CA THR A 105 26.15 3.44 14.52
C THR A 105 26.73 4.52 15.46
N LYS A 106 25.98 5.59 15.73
CA LYS A 106 26.40 6.65 16.66
C LYS A 106 26.56 6.15 18.09
N VAL A 107 25.63 5.32 18.57
CA VAL A 107 25.69 4.73 19.91
C VAL A 107 26.92 3.83 20.04
N VAL A 108 27.15 2.93 19.07
CA VAL A 108 28.35 2.07 19.03
C VAL A 108 29.63 2.91 19.04
N ALA A 109 29.69 3.97 18.22
CA ALA A 109 30.84 4.88 18.20
C ALA A 109 31.07 5.60 19.54
N SER A 110 29.99 5.96 20.26
CA SER A 110 30.09 6.61 21.58
C SER A 110 30.41 5.65 22.73
N MET A 111 30.05 4.37 22.60
CA MET A 111 30.30 3.33 23.61
C MET A 111 31.69 2.70 23.51
N GLN A 112 32.47 3.00 22.47
CA GLN A 112 33.90 2.67 22.40
C GLN A 112 34.75 3.93 22.60
N PRO A 113 35.02 4.36 23.85
CA PRO A 113 36.13 5.26 24.11
C PRO A 113 37.42 4.42 24.09
N GLY A 114 38.08 4.29 22.93
CA GLY A 114 39.43 3.71 22.91
C GLY A 114 39.94 2.95 21.69
N SER A 115 39.45 3.16 20.47
CA SER A 115 40.09 2.57 19.28
C SER A 115 40.39 3.60 18.19
N VAL A 116 41.18 4.61 18.55
CA VAL A 116 42.13 5.22 17.60
C VAL A 116 43.34 4.29 17.53
N SER A 117 43.27 3.28 16.67
CA SER A 117 44.48 2.64 16.13
C SER A 117 44.61 3.07 14.68
N ASP A 118 45.78 3.63 14.41
CA ASP A 118 46.26 4.21 13.17
C ASP A 118 45.77 3.47 11.92
N ARG A 119 45.11 4.21 11.04
CA ARG A 119 44.99 3.82 9.64
C ARG A 119 46.32 4.12 8.95
N LYS A 120 47.26 3.18 9.03
CA LYS A 120 48.34 3.05 8.04
C LYS A 120 48.16 1.73 7.29
N ALA A 121 48.16 1.88 5.97
CA ALA A 121 47.89 0.89 4.94
C ALA A 121 48.58 -0.47 5.15
N ASP A 122 47.92 -1.55 4.74
CA ASP A 122 48.33 -2.44 3.63
C ASP A 122 47.55 -3.77 3.69
N ASN A 123 47.45 -4.42 2.54
CA ASN A 123 46.98 -5.78 2.27
C ASN A 123 45.49 -6.00 2.02
N GLY A 124 45.21 -6.06 0.72
CA GLY A 124 44.13 -6.85 0.18
C GLY A 124 44.26 -8.32 0.59
N ALA A 125 43.15 -8.88 1.05
CA ALA A 125 42.85 -10.28 0.89
C ALA A 125 41.37 -10.34 0.51
N ALA A 126 41.13 -10.81 -0.70
CA ALA A 126 39.82 -11.20 -1.18
C ALA A 126 39.18 -12.17 -0.19
N LEU A 127 37.96 -11.87 0.25
CA LEU A 127 37.01 -12.90 0.63
C LEU A 127 35.74 -12.68 -0.18
N ALA A 128 35.78 -13.22 -1.40
CA ALA A 128 34.59 -13.57 -2.14
C ALA A 128 33.81 -14.62 -1.33
N VAL A 129 32.73 -14.20 -0.68
CA VAL A 129 31.63 -15.13 -0.36
C VAL A 129 30.61 -14.98 -1.47
N ALA A 130 30.67 -15.98 -2.34
CA ALA A 130 29.75 -16.25 -3.41
C ALA A 130 28.31 -16.37 -2.88
N THR A 131 27.42 -15.63 -3.53
CA THR A 131 26.17 -16.10 -4.14
C THR A 131 25.23 -16.97 -3.30
N ALA A 132 24.11 -16.38 -2.89
CA ALA A 132 22.82 -17.07 -2.86
C ALA A 132 21.71 -16.07 -3.26
N THR A 133 21.66 -15.77 -4.55
CA THR A 133 20.46 -15.25 -5.20
C THR A 133 19.45 -16.39 -5.24
N THR A 134 18.58 -16.50 -4.23
CA THR A 134 17.39 -17.34 -4.34
C THR A 134 16.44 -16.65 -5.32
N ALA A 135 16.58 -17.02 -6.58
CA ALA A 135 15.60 -16.79 -7.61
C ALA A 135 14.28 -17.47 -7.17
N HIS A 136 13.27 -16.67 -6.84
CA HIS A 136 11.91 -17.18 -6.80
C HIS A 136 11.49 -17.48 -8.24
N SER A 137 11.52 -18.76 -8.57
CA SER A 137 11.02 -19.35 -9.80
C SER A 137 9.56 -18.95 -10.03
N ASN A 138 9.40 -18.17 -11.10
CA ASN A 138 8.16 -17.96 -11.83
C ASN A 138 7.66 -19.34 -12.32
N MET A 139 6.76 -19.98 -11.57
CA MET A 139 6.01 -21.16 -12.04
C MET A 139 4.92 -20.66 -12.97
N GLU A 140 5.31 -20.44 -14.22
CA GLU A 140 4.44 -20.24 -15.36
C GLU A 140 3.71 -21.57 -15.62
N SER A 141 2.46 -21.65 -15.19
CA SER A 141 1.61 -22.81 -15.46
C SER A 141 1.39 -22.96 -16.97
N PRO A 142 1.76 -24.09 -17.58
CA PRO A 142 1.50 -24.33 -18.99
C PRO A 142 -0.01 -24.48 -19.22
N MET A 143 -0.53 -23.60 -20.07
CA MET A 143 -1.90 -23.59 -20.56
C MET A 143 -2.18 -24.89 -21.34
N THR A 144 -2.98 -25.79 -20.77
CA THR A 144 -3.48 -26.99 -21.46
C THR A 144 -4.46 -26.60 -22.56
N PRO A 145 -4.29 -27.08 -23.81
CA PRO A 145 -5.23 -26.81 -24.89
C PRO A 145 -6.56 -27.54 -24.68
N ARG A 146 -7.66 -26.79 -24.84
CA ARG A 146 -9.04 -27.26 -24.71
C ARG A 146 -9.45 -28.07 -25.95
N PRO A 147 -10.08 -29.25 -25.81
CA PRO A 147 -10.57 -30.01 -26.95
C PRO A 147 -11.75 -29.30 -27.62
N ARG A 148 -11.69 -29.16 -28.96
CA ARG A 148 -12.83 -28.78 -29.80
C ARG A 148 -13.69 -30.02 -30.00
N HIS A 149 -14.93 -29.98 -29.50
CA HIS A 149 -15.97 -30.86 -30.00
C HIS A 149 -16.53 -30.26 -31.30
N THR A 150 -16.43 -31.03 -32.37
CA THR A 150 -17.25 -30.95 -33.57
C THR A 150 -18.68 -31.36 -33.27
#